data_AF-A0A660YEC4-F1
#
_entry.id   AF-A0A660YEC4-F1
#
_cell.length_a   1.000
_cell.length_b   1.000
_cell.length_c   1.000
_cell.angle_alpha   90.00
_cell.angle_beta   90.00
_cell.angle_gamma   90.00
#
_symmetry.space_group_name_H-M   'P 1'
#
loop_
_entity.id
_entity.type
_entity.pdbx_description
1 polymer ?
#
loop_
_entity_poly.entity_id
_entity_poly.type
_entity_poly.pdbx_seq_one_letter_code
_entity_poly.pdbx_strand_id
1 'polypeptide(L)' 'MKLGGFVGKVRFRGELGEFWPLLLTGQEVHVGKGTSFGLGWYRMEWSARSS' A
#
# COMPACT_ATOMS: atom_id res chain seq x y z
N MET A 1 -10.46 7.46 21.50
CA MET A 1 -9.23 6.91 20.87
C MET A 1 -8.72 7.93 19.85
N LYS A 2 -7.39 8.13 19.72
CA LYS A 2 -6.84 8.94 18.63
C LYS A 2 -6.53 8.02 17.45
N LEU A 3 -7.33 8.13 16.39
CA LEU A 3 -7.12 7.43 15.13
C LEU A 3 -6.54 8.44 14.15
N GLY A 4 -5.39 8.12 13.57
CA GLY A 4 -4.66 8.99 12.65
C GLY A 4 -3.66 8.19 11.85
N GLY A 5 -3.30 8.69 10.68
CA GLY A 5 -2.41 8.01 9.75
C GLY A 5 -2.25 8.83 8.47
N PHE A 6 -1.58 8.24 7.49
CA PHE A 6 -1.41 8.83 6.17
C PHE A 6 -2.57 8.44 5.25
N VAL A 7 -3.13 9.41 4.52
CA VAL A 7 -4.08 9.20 3.43
C VAL A 7 -3.57 9.98 2.23
N GLY A 8 -3.33 9.30 1.12
CA GLY A 8 -2.79 9.92 -0.08
C GLY A 8 -2.15 8.90 -1.01
N LYS A 9 -1.41 9.40 -1.99
CA LYS A 9 -0.69 8.58 -2.96
C LYS A 9 0.80 8.59 -2.66
N VAL A 10 1.45 7.46 -2.88
CA VAL A 10 2.90 7.31 -2.81
C VAL A 10 3.36 6.60 -4.08
N ARG A 11 4.46 7.07 -4.68
CA ARG A 11 5.06 6.46 -5.87
C ARG A 11 6.45 5.97 -5.52
N PHE A 12 6.71 4.70 -5.82
CA PHE A 12 8.02 4.07 -5.64
C PHE A 12 8.66 3.77 -7.00
N ARG A 13 10.00 3.78 -7.05
CA ARG A 13 10.80 3.43 -8.23
C ARG A 13 12.03 2.66 -7.78
N GLY A 14 12.39 1.60 -8.51
CA GLY A 14 13.56 0.77 -8.22
C GLY A 14 13.26 -0.70 -8.47
N GLU A 15 14.10 -1.59 -7.92
CA GLU A 15 13.86 -3.03 -7.91
C GLU A 15 12.88 -3.37 -6.79
N LEU A 16 11.61 -3.58 -7.15
CA LEU A 16 10.53 -3.88 -6.19
C LEU A 16 10.07 -5.35 -6.26
N GLY A 17 10.77 -6.18 -7.04
CA GLY A 17 10.35 -7.55 -7.33
C GLY A 17 10.19 -8.41 -6.09
N GLU A 18 11.13 -8.33 -5.15
CA GLU A 18 11.08 -9.10 -3.89
C GLU A 18 9.89 -8.71 -2.99
N PHE A 19 9.44 -7.45 -3.07
CA PHE A 19 8.35 -6.94 -2.25
C PHE A 19 6.98 -7.18 -2.88
N TRP A 20 6.92 -7.61 -4.15
CA TRP A 20 5.67 -7.72 -4.89
C TRP A 20 4.65 -8.65 -4.23
N PRO A 21 5.02 -9.84 -3.73
CA PRO A 21 4.08 -10.69 -3.02
C PRO A 21 3.48 -10.01 -1.78
N LEU A 22 4.29 -9.25 -1.05
CA LEU A 22 3.85 -8.53 0.15
C LEU A 22 2.95 -7.34 -0.20
N LEU A 23 3.31 -6.57 -1.23
CA LEU A 23 2.53 -5.41 -1.69
C LEU A 23 1.18 -5.83 -2.28
N LEU A 24 1.13 -6.96 -2.99
CA LEU A 24 -0.14 -7.49 -3.49
C LEU A 24 -1.00 -7.97 -2.32
N THR A 25 -0.44 -8.72 -1.38
CA THR A 25 -1.17 -9.24 -0.21
C THR A 25 -1.71 -8.11 0.67
N GLY A 26 -0.94 -7.04 0.85
CA GLY A 26 -1.34 -5.90 1.70
C GLY A 26 -2.59 -5.15 1.21
N GLN A 27 -2.98 -5.28 -0.06
CA GLN A 27 -4.25 -4.72 -0.56
C GLN A 27 -5.48 -5.43 0.02
N GLU A 28 -5.36 -6.73 0.30
CA GLU A 28 -6.44 -7.56 0.84
C GLU A 28 -6.47 -7.53 2.37
N VAL A 29 -5.30 -7.63 3.00
CA VAL A 29 -5.21 -7.78 4.47
C VAL A 29 -5.04 -6.46 5.22
N HIS A 30 -4.82 -5.37 4.48
CA HIS A 30 -4.43 -4.05 5.00
C HIS A 30 -3.07 -4.09 5.73
N VAL A 31 -2.49 -2.92 6.03
CA VAL A 31 -1.18 -2.85 6.72
C VAL A 31 -1.15 -1.82 7.85
N GLY A 32 -0.38 -2.10 8.90
CA GLY A 32 -0.19 -1.19 10.04
C GLY A 32 -1.12 -1.47 11.22
N LYS A 33 -1.36 -0.46 12.06
CA LYS A 33 -2.17 -0.61 13.29
C LYS A 33 -3.66 -0.45 13.00
N GLY A 34 -4.47 -1.36 13.54
CA GLY A 34 -5.94 -1.27 13.44
C GLY A 34 -6.52 -1.77 12.13
N THR A 35 -5.81 -2.67 11.43
CA THR A 35 -6.27 -3.30 10.18
C THR A 35 -7.63 -4.00 10.34
N SER A 36 -7.85 -4.71 11.45
CA SER A 36 -9.15 -5.32 11.77
C SER A 36 -10.30 -4.32 11.97
N PHE A 37 -10.00 -3.02 12.12
CA PHE A 37 -10.98 -1.93 12.17
C PHE A 37 -11.07 -1.16 10.85
N GLY A 38 -10.47 -1.69 9.77
CA GLY A 38 -10.54 -1.11 8.42
C GLY A 38 -9.44 -0.08 8.09
N LEU A 39 -8.46 0.15 8.98
CA LEU A 39 -7.36 1.08 8.70
C LEU A 39 -6.27 0.45 7.83
N GLY A 40 -5.48 1.29 7.16
CA GLY A 40 -4.27 0.83 6.47
C GLY A 40 -4.51 0.14 5.12
N TRP A 41 -5.70 0.30 4.54
CA TRP A 41 -5.99 -0.18 3.19
C TRP A 41 -5.28 0.68 2.14
N TYR A 42 -4.86 0.04 1.06
CA TYR A 42 -4.37 0.72 -0.14
C TYR A 42 -4.68 -0.10 -1.38
N ARG A 43 -4.52 0.53 -2.54
CA ARG A 43 -4.56 -0.11 -3.84
C ARG A 43 -3.36 0.32 -4.66
N MET A 44 -2.81 -0.63 -5.42
CA MET A 44 -1.67 -0.39 -6.28
C MET A 44 -2.12 0.13 -7.64
N GLU A 45 -1.43 1.17 -8.12
CA GLU A 45 -1.55 1.68 -9.48
C GLU A 45 -0.19 1.47 -10.18
N TRP A 46 -0.21 0.86 -11.36
CA TRP A 46 0.99 0.77 -12.21
C TRP A 46 0.97 1.89 -13.24
N SER A 47 2.06 2.65 -13.32
CA SER A 47 2.30 3.54 -14.44
C SER A 47 3.43 2.98 -15.27
N ALA A 48 3.13 2.47 -16.47
CA ALA A 48 4.14 2.25 -17.48
C ALA A 48 4.79 3.60 -17.79
N ARG A 49 6.12 3.63 -17.95
CA ARG A 49 6.78 4.80 -18.53
C ARG A 49 6.24 4.95 -19.95
N SER A 50 5.48 6.02 -20.21
CA SER A 50 5.29 6.52 -21.56
C SER A 50 6.65 6.96 -22.07
N SER A 51 7.05 6.43 -23.23
CA SER A 51 8.27 6.79 -23.96
C SER A 51 8.35 8.28 -24.23
#